data_AF-A0A444U437-F1
#
_entry.id   AF-A0A444U437-F1
#
_cell.length_a   1.000
_cell.length_b   1.000
_cell.length_c   1.000
_cell.angle_alpha   90.00
_cell.angle_beta   90.00
_cell.angle_gamma   90.00
#
_symmetry.space_group_name_H-M   'P 1'
#
loop_
_entity.id
_entity.type
_entity.pdbx_description
1 polymer ?
#
loop_
_entity_poly.entity_id
_entity_poly.type
_entity_poly.pdbx_seq_one_letter_code
_entity_poly.pdbx_strand_id
1 'polypeptide(L)'
;LGLQLIAGSRITLLASKTSRKFSWIQTSTHCNELLRLNSKKYQDLLSERAVQFRAIQRRLLTRFKDKTPAPLQNLDTLMDGTYRQVIALADAAEENRSALCQEFTRLRSATHLIILLIELWQNLNRDQTVILEATLLPLLQDTPQLGWEESVDAAVTHLLRTCLSKSPKDQALNLTSHLTMPKDTSKLKKHITLLCDRIGKGGRLTLSAEGSAQTPIVMPGKSKLYNVGI
;
A
#
# COMPACT_ATOMS: atom_id res chain seq x y z
N LEU A 1 -14.94 -19.09 15.59
CA LEU A 1 -16.17 -18.25 15.57
C LEU A 1 -16.53 -17.91 14.12
N GLY A 2 -17.78 -18.11 13.71
CA GLY A 2 -18.28 -17.67 12.41
C GLY A 2 -19.07 -16.37 12.58
N LEU A 3 -18.64 -15.28 11.93
CA LEU A 3 -19.41 -14.04 11.84
C LEU A 3 -19.91 -13.90 10.40
N GLN A 4 -21.22 -13.79 10.21
CA GLN A 4 -21.84 -13.56 8.92
C GLN A 4 -22.27 -12.10 8.85
N LEU A 5 -21.64 -11.32 7.97
CA LEU A 5 -22.00 -9.93 7.73
C LEU A 5 -23.12 -9.85 6.69
N ILE A 6 -23.89 -8.76 6.75
CA ILE A 6 -25.19 -8.54 6.07
C ILE A 6 -25.12 -8.64 4.52
N ALA A 7 -23.93 -8.74 3.92
CA ALA A 7 -23.73 -8.89 2.47
C ALA A 7 -23.27 -10.29 2.02
N GLY A 8 -23.50 -11.34 2.82
CA GLY A 8 -23.13 -12.72 2.45
C GLY A 8 -21.65 -13.08 2.67
N SER A 9 -20.84 -12.14 3.18
CA SER A 9 -19.47 -12.42 3.59
C SER A 9 -19.46 -13.22 4.89
N ARG A 10 -18.98 -14.47 4.84
CA ARG A 10 -18.73 -15.32 6.01
C ARG A 10 -17.27 -15.19 6.44
N ILE A 11 -17.05 -14.76 7.67
CA ILE A 11 -15.73 -14.77 8.32
C ILE A 11 -15.69 -15.98 9.24
N THR A 12 -14.86 -16.97 8.90
CA THR A 12 -14.66 -18.18 9.72
C THR A 12 -13.34 -18.08 10.47
N LEU A 13 -13.38 -17.68 11.75
CA LEU A 13 -12.22 -17.75 12.64
C LEU A 13 -12.01 -19.21 13.06
N LEU A 14 -11.17 -19.93 12.32
CA LEU A 14 -10.62 -21.22 12.72
C LEU A 14 -9.42 -21.01 13.63
N ALA A 15 -9.49 -21.52 14.86
CA ALA A 15 -8.43 -21.48 15.87
C ALA A 15 -7.28 -22.48 15.58
N SER A 16 -7.01 -22.81 14.32
CA SER A 16 -6.00 -23.79 13.92
C SER A 16 -4.84 -23.11 13.21
N LYS A 17 -3.61 -23.41 13.70
CA LYS A 17 -2.27 -23.05 13.20
C LYS A 17 -2.26 -21.90 12.20
N THR A 18 -1.96 -20.69 12.70
CA THR A 18 -1.39 -19.45 12.08
C THR A 18 -1.51 -19.20 10.56
N SER A 19 -1.39 -20.20 9.71
CA SER A 19 -1.42 -20.16 8.25
C SER A 19 -2.79 -19.84 7.63
N ARG A 20 -3.93 -20.20 8.25
CA ARG A 20 -5.27 -19.91 7.68
C ARG A 20 -5.87 -18.56 8.07
N LYS A 21 -5.35 -17.89 9.12
CA LYS A 21 -5.95 -16.68 9.69
C LYS A 21 -5.87 -15.44 8.79
N PHE A 22 -4.92 -15.42 7.85
CA PHE A 22 -4.70 -14.27 6.97
C PHE A 22 -5.14 -14.47 5.52
N SER A 23 -5.69 -15.64 5.18
CA SER A 23 -6.06 -15.99 3.80
C SER A 23 -6.98 -14.94 3.15
N TRP A 24 -7.99 -14.47 3.88
CA TRP A 24 -8.92 -13.45 3.35
C TRP A 24 -8.23 -12.10 3.08
N ILE A 25 -7.33 -11.66 3.96
CA ILE A 25 -6.55 -10.43 3.75
C ILE A 25 -5.58 -10.60 2.59
N GLN A 26 -5.02 -11.80 2.42
CA GLN A 26 -4.17 -12.14 1.29
C GLN A 26 -4.93 -12.13 -0.05
N THR A 27 -6.21 -12.50 -0.03
CA THR A 27 -7.11 -12.38 -1.19
C THR A 27 -7.46 -10.92 -1.44
N SER A 28 -7.90 -10.16 -0.44
CA SER A 28 -8.26 -8.73 -0.60
C SER A 28 -7.09 -7.88 -1.06
N THR A 29 -5.87 -8.12 -0.56
CA THR A 29 -4.66 -7.44 -1.04
C THR A 29 -4.34 -7.78 -2.49
N HIS A 30 -4.50 -9.03 -2.89
CA HIS A 30 -4.29 -9.42 -4.28
C HIS A 30 -5.36 -8.85 -5.22
N CYS A 31 -6.63 -8.78 -4.77
CA CYS A 31 -7.71 -8.15 -5.52
C CYS A 31 -7.46 -6.65 -5.70
N ASN A 32 -7.02 -5.93 -4.65
CA ASN A 32 -6.67 -4.51 -4.74
C ASN A 32 -5.50 -4.29 -5.72
N GLU A 33 -4.41 -5.06 -5.60
CA GLU A 33 -3.26 -5.05 -6.51
C GLU A 33 -3.69 -5.21 -7.98
N LEU A 34 -4.55 -6.20 -8.27
CA LEU A 34 -5.03 -6.46 -9.63
C LEU A 34 -5.85 -5.29 -10.19
N LEU A 35 -6.72 -4.69 -9.37
CA LEU A 35 -7.52 -3.53 -9.78
C LEU A 35 -6.65 -2.29 -10.01
N ARG A 36 -5.56 -2.11 -9.25
CA ARG A 36 -4.56 -1.05 -9.48
C ARG A 36 -3.84 -1.24 -10.81
N LEU A 37 -3.42 -2.47 -11.13
CA LEU A 37 -2.81 -2.81 -12.42
C LEU A 37 -3.76 -2.53 -13.59
N ASN A 38 -5.04 -2.93 -13.46
CA ASN A 38 -6.07 -2.65 -14.45
C ASN A 38 -6.31 -1.14 -14.62
N SER A 39 -6.34 -0.38 -13.53
CA SER A 39 -6.48 1.09 -13.59
C SER A 39 -5.40 1.72 -14.46
N LYS A 40 -4.14 1.29 -14.28
CA LYS A 40 -3.02 1.76 -15.09
C LYS A 40 -3.18 1.36 -16.57
N LYS A 41 -3.56 0.11 -16.83
CA LYS A 41 -3.83 -0.39 -18.19
C LYS A 41 -4.90 0.45 -18.90
N TYR A 42 -6.01 0.74 -18.24
CA TYR A 42 -7.07 1.57 -18.82
C TYR A 42 -6.60 3.00 -19.08
N GLN A 43 -5.81 3.59 -18.19
CA GLN A 43 -5.23 4.91 -18.37
C GLN A 43 -4.31 4.98 -19.61
N ASP A 44 -3.45 3.98 -19.79
CA ASP A 44 -2.54 3.89 -20.94
C ASP A 44 -3.32 3.75 -22.25
N LEU A 45 -4.31 2.85 -22.30
CA LEU A 45 -5.17 2.64 -23.47
C LEU A 45 -6.00 3.89 -23.82
N LEU A 46 -6.55 4.57 -22.81
CA LEU A 46 -7.32 5.80 -22.98
C LEU A 46 -6.44 6.93 -23.51
N SER A 47 -5.20 7.05 -23.00
CA SER A 47 -4.21 8.02 -23.50
C SER A 47 -3.90 7.79 -24.98
N GLU A 48 -3.62 6.53 -25.37
CA GLU A 48 -3.36 6.16 -26.76
C GLU A 48 -4.54 6.51 -27.67
N ARG A 49 -5.76 6.12 -27.29
CA ARG A 49 -6.98 6.41 -28.06
C ARG A 49 -7.30 7.90 -28.13
N ALA A 50 -7.06 8.66 -27.06
CA ALA A 50 -7.23 10.11 -27.05
C ALA A 50 -6.22 10.82 -27.98
N VAL A 51 -4.99 10.32 -28.11
CA VAL A 51 -4.01 10.82 -29.10
C VAL A 51 -4.48 10.54 -30.52
N GLN A 52 -4.94 9.32 -30.80
CA GLN A 52 -5.48 8.94 -32.11
C GLN A 52 -6.71 9.79 -32.49
N PHE A 53 -7.66 9.93 -31.57
CA PHE A 53 -8.86 10.75 -31.77
C PHE A 53 -8.51 12.20 -32.12
N ARG A 54 -7.60 12.83 -31.36
CA ARG A 54 -7.13 14.20 -31.64
C ARG A 54 -6.42 14.30 -32.99
N ALA A 55 -5.67 13.28 -33.41
CA ALA A 55 -5.02 13.27 -34.72
C ALA A 55 -6.04 13.23 -35.87
N ILE A 56 -7.09 12.42 -35.72
CA ILE A 56 -8.21 12.34 -36.68
C ILE A 56 -8.95 13.67 -36.74
N GLN A 57 -9.30 14.26 -35.60
CA GLN A 57 -9.95 15.57 -35.51
C GLN A 57 -9.14 16.66 -36.22
N ARG A 58 -7.82 16.73 -35.98
CA ARG A 58 -6.94 17.68 -36.68
C ARG A 58 -6.97 17.48 -38.19
N ARG A 59 -6.94 16.24 -38.67
CA ARG A 59 -6.99 15.94 -40.11
C ARG A 59 -8.34 16.32 -40.73
N LEU A 60 -9.46 16.08 -40.02
CA LEU A 60 -10.79 16.53 -40.44
C LEU A 60 -10.87 18.06 -40.53
N LEU A 61 -10.39 18.78 -39.51
CA LEU A 61 -10.38 20.24 -39.50
C LEU A 61 -9.58 20.83 -40.68
N THR A 62 -8.41 20.26 -41.00
CA THR A 62 -7.62 20.69 -42.16
C THR A 62 -8.39 20.48 -43.47
N ARG A 63 -9.10 19.36 -43.61
CA ARG A 63 -9.92 19.06 -44.79
C ARG A 63 -11.12 20.00 -44.92
N PHE A 64 -11.81 20.28 -43.81
CA PHE A 64 -12.95 21.21 -43.80
C PHE A 64 -12.55 22.67 -44.06
N LYS A 65 -11.30 23.04 -43.78
CA LYS A 65 -10.77 24.38 -44.08
C LYS A 65 -10.41 24.56 -45.56
N ASP A 66 -10.20 23.47 -46.30
CA ASP A 66 -9.84 23.52 -47.72
C ASP A 66 -11.05 23.95 -48.56
N LYS A 67 -10.85 24.91 -49.47
CA LYS A 67 -11.94 25.46 -50.30
C LYS A 67 -12.35 24.50 -51.44
N THR A 68 -11.55 23.46 -51.68
CA THR A 68 -11.78 22.48 -52.74
C THR A 68 -12.41 21.23 -52.12
N PRO A 69 -13.59 20.77 -52.58
CA PRO A 69 -14.29 19.63 -51.99
C PRO A 69 -13.52 18.33 -52.26
N ALA A 70 -12.65 17.94 -51.33
CA ALA A 70 -11.95 16.66 -51.36
C ALA A 70 -12.72 15.61 -50.54
N PRO A 71 -12.84 14.35 -51.00
CA PRO A 71 -13.53 13.30 -50.25
C PRO A 71 -12.88 13.08 -48.87
N LEU A 72 -13.70 12.90 -47.83
CA LEU A 72 -13.24 12.67 -46.46
C LEU A 72 -12.58 11.29 -46.26
N GLN A 73 -12.61 10.40 -47.26
CA GLN A 73 -11.92 9.09 -47.26
C GLN A 73 -12.18 8.27 -45.98
N ASN A 74 -13.45 8.14 -45.57
CA ASN A 74 -13.92 7.38 -44.39
C ASN A 74 -13.40 7.90 -43.03
N LEU A 75 -12.82 9.11 -42.99
CA LEU A 75 -12.23 9.68 -41.78
C LEU A 75 -13.29 10.02 -40.72
N ASP A 76 -14.51 10.32 -41.15
CA ASP A 76 -15.73 10.46 -40.35
C ASP A 76 -16.13 9.14 -39.68
N THR A 77 -16.18 8.04 -40.44
CA THR A 77 -16.44 6.69 -39.88
C THR A 77 -15.35 6.27 -38.90
N LEU A 78 -14.08 6.54 -39.22
CA LEU A 78 -12.95 6.26 -38.33
C LEU A 78 -13.03 7.09 -37.04
N MET A 79 -13.47 8.35 -37.14
CA MET A 79 -13.68 9.21 -35.97
C MET A 79 -14.78 8.67 -35.07
N ASP A 80 -15.93 8.28 -35.62
CA ASP A 80 -17.03 7.69 -34.83
C ASP A 80 -16.58 6.41 -34.12
N GLY A 81 -15.89 5.51 -34.84
CA GLY A 81 -15.34 4.29 -34.25
C GLY A 81 -14.35 4.56 -33.11
N THR A 82 -13.45 5.53 -33.30
CA THR A 82 -12.47 5.91 -32.26
C THR A 82 -13.15 6.57 -31.07
N TYR A 83 -14.16 7.41 -31.31
CA TYR A 83 -14.96 8.04 -30.25
C TYR A 83 -15.66 6.98 -29.38
N ARG A 84 -16.36 6.01 -30.00
CA ARG A 84 -16.99 4.90 -29.27
C ARG A 84 -16.00 4.11 -28.44
N GLN A 85 -14.78 3.86 -28.96
CA GLN A 85 -13.72 3.21 -28.19
C GLN A 85 -13.27 4.04 -26.98
N VAL A 86 -13.12 5.36 -27.13
CA VAL A 86 -12.77 6.26 -26.02
C VAL A 86 -13.85 6.21 -24.93
N ILE A 87 -15.13 6.27 -25.30
CA ILE A 87 -16.24 6.19 -24.34
C ILE A 87 -16.25 4.83 -23.63
N ALA A 88 -16.15 3.72 -24.36
CA ALA A 88 -16.14 2.39 -23.76
C ALA A 88 -14.95 2.18 -22.80
N LEU A 89 -13.76 2.72 -23.13
CA LEU A 89 -12.60 2.68 -22.24
C LEU A 89 -12.79 3.57 -21.01
N ALA A 90 -13.45 4.73 -21.16
CA ALA A 90 -13.75 5.61 -20.04
C ALA A 90 -14.72 4.95 -19.05
N ASP A 91 -15.77 4.30 -19.55
CA ASP A 91 -16.74 3.56 -18.73
C ASP A 91 -16.07 2.40 -17.99
N ALA A 92 -15.23 1.62 -18.68
CA ALA A 92 -14.48 0.53 -18.06
C ALA A 92 -13.48 1.02 -17.00
N ALA A 93 -12.83 2.17 -17.24
CA ALA A 93 -11.93 2.79 -16.26
C ALA A 93 -12.69 3.24 -15.01
N GLU A 94 -13.89 3.78 -15.19
CA GLU A 94 -14.76 4.23 -14.09
C GLU A 94 -15.27 3.06 -13.25
N GLU A 95 -15.71 1.98 -13.91
CA GLU A 95 -16.13 0.75 -13.22
C GLU A 95 -14.96 0.16 -12.40
N ASN A 96 -13.77 0.09 -12.99
CA ASN A 96 -12.57 -0.37 -12.28
C ASN A 96 -12.23 0.53 -11.08
N ARG A 97 -12.37 1.85 -11.22
CA ARG A 97 -12.14 2.82 -10.14
C ARG A 97 -13.13 2.63 -8.99
N SER A 98 -14.40 2.39 -9.30
CA SER A 98 -15.43 2.08 -8.31
C SER A 98 -15.12 0.76 -7.57
N ALA A 99 -14.77 -0.30 -8.31
CA ALA A 99 -14.38 -1.58 -7.74
C ALA A 99 -13.16 -1.45 -6.81
N LEU A 100 -12.16 -0.66 -7.21
CA LEU A 100 -10.96 -0.40 -6.42
C LEU A 100 -11.29 0.30 -5.09
N CYS A 101 -12.18 1.29 -5.09
CA CYS A 101 -12.64 1.96 -3.87
C CYS A 101 -13.36 0.99 -2.91
N GLN A 102 -14.19 0.11 -3.46
CA GLN A 102 -14.90 -0.92 -2.67
C GLN A 102 -13.91 -1.92 -2.06
N GLU A 103 -12.97 -2.45 -2.83
CA GLU A 103 -11.96 -3.38 -2.34
C GLU A 103 -11.02 -2.74 -1.33
N PHE A 104 -10.63 -1.47 -1.53
CA PHE A 104 -9.85 -0.73 -0.54
C PHE A 104 -10.59 -0.59 0.79
N THR A 105 -11.88 -0.25 0.77
CA THR A 105 -12.70 -0.13 1.99
C THR A 105 -12.81 -1.48 2.72
N ARG A 106 -12.96 -2.58 1.97
CA ARG A 106 -12.96 -3.95 2.51
C ARG A 106 -11.61 -4.28 3.14
N LEU A 107 -10.51 -4.00 2.46
CA LEU A 107 -9.14 -4.21 2.95
C LEU A 107 -8.85 -3.41 4.21
N ARG A 108 -9.29 -2.15 4.27
CA ARG A 108 -9.15 -1.29 5.45
C ARG A 108 -9.90 -1.87 6.64
N SER A 109 -11.15 -2.28 6.44
CA SER A 109 -11.98 -2.91 7.47
C SER A 109 -11.37 -4.22 7.97
N ALA A 110 -10.84 -5.03 7.05
CA ALA A 110 -10.11 -6.25 7.37
C ALA A 110 -8.89 -5.98 8.25
N THR A 111 -8.11 -4.97 7.88
CA THR A 111 -6.89 -4.60 8.59
C THR A 111 -7.19 -4.05 9.98
N HIS A 112 -8.25 -3.25 10.16
CA HIS A 112 -8.72 -2.86 11.49
C HIS A 112 -9.05 -4.06 12.38
N LEU A 113 -9.74 -5.07 11.82
CA LEU A 113 -10.04 -6.30 12.55
C LEU A 113 -8.76 -7.05 12.95
N ILE A 114 -7.75 -7.13 12.09
CA ILE A 114 -6.45 -7.75 12.44
C ILE A 114 -5.81 -7.01 13.60
N ILE A 115 -5.77 -5.68 13.55
CA ILE A 115 -5.13 -4.85 14.58
C ILE A 115 -5.78 -5.12 15.93
N LEU A 116 -7.13 -5.12 15.97
CA LEU A 116 -7.88 -5.48 17.17
C LEU A 116 -7.58 -6.89 17.67
N LEU A 117 -7.48 -7.87 16.77
CA LEU A 117 -7.14 -9.25 17.15
C LEU A 117 -5.71 -9.36 17.71
N ILE A 118 -4.76 -8.59 17.19
CA ILE A 118 -3.38 -8.53 17.70
C ILE A 118 -3.34 -7.85 19.07
N GLU A 119 -4.07 -6.73 19.22
CA GLU A 119 -4.23 -6.03 20.49
C GLU A 119 -4.74 -6.97 21.59
N LEU A 120 -5.82 -7.72 21.32
CA LEU A 120 -6.38 -8.69 22.26
C LEU A 120 -5.45 -9.89 22.50
N TRP A 121 -4.73 -10.34 21.48
CA TRP A 121 -3.84 -11.50 21.59
C TRP A 121 -2.59 -11.23 22.43
N GLN A 122 -2.03 -10.02 22.33
CA GLN A 122 -0.79 -9.65 23.00
C GLN A 122 -0.99 -8.67 24.16
N ASN A 123 -2.24 -8.27 24.43
CA ASN A 123 -2.59 -7.25 25.40
C ASN A 123 -1.78 -5.96 25.17
N LEU A 124 -1.80 -5.46 23.93
CA LEU A 124 -1.06 -4.25 23.55
C LEU A 124 -1.62 -3.03 24.28
N ASN A 125 -0.73 -2.11 24.65
CA ASN A 125 -1.15 -0.83 25.19
C ASN A 125 -1.59 0.14 24.07
N ARG A 126 -2.26 1.23 24.45
CA ARG A 126 -2.78 2.23 23.50
C ARG A 126 -1.71 2.75 22.54
N ASP A 127 -0.52 3.05 23.04
CA ASP A 127 0.57 3.60 22.20
C ASP A 127 1.06 2.58 21.16
N GLN A 128 1.16 1.30 21.54
CA GLN A 128 1.53 0.21 20.64
C GLN A 128 0.45 -0.03 19.59
N THR A 129 -0.83 0.05 19.97
CA THR A 129 -1.95 -0.04 19.03
C THR A 129 -1.90 1.11 18.02
N VAL A 130 -1.63 2.34 18.45
CA VAL A 130 -1.46 3.50 17.55
C VAL A 130 -0.31 3.31 16.57
N ILE A 131 0.84 2.79 17.03
CA ILE A 131 1.97 2.47 16.13
C ILE A 131 1.56 1.43 15.09
N LEU A 132 0.83 0.39 15.50
CA LEU A 132 0.38 -0.67 14.61
C LEU A 132 -0.65 -0.17 13.59
N GLU A 133 -1.58 0.67 14.01
CA GLU A 133 -2.54 1.35 13.14
C GLU A 133 -1.83 2.24 12.12
N ALA A 134 -0.90 3.09 12.54
CA ALA A 134 -0.12 3.94 11.64
C ALA A 134 0.70 3.13 10.63
N THR A 135 1.13 1.92 11.01
CA THR A 135 1.92 1.03 10.15
C THR A 135 1.08 0.30 9.11
N LEU A 136 -0.08 -0.23 9.50
CA LEU A 136 -0.91 -1.09 8.64
C LEU A 136 -2.04 -0.33 7.93
N LEU A 137 -2.37 0.88 8.40
CA LEU A 137 -3.41 1.75 7.83
C LEU A 137 -2.89 3.16 7.52
N PRO A 138 -1.79 3.31 6.75
CA PRO A 138 -1.17 4.61 6.50
C PRO A 138 -2.00 5.54 5.60
N LEU A 139 -2.93 5.00 4.82
CA LEU A 139 -3.68 5.72 3.79
C LEU A 139 -5.20 5.65 4.02
N LEU A 140 -5.90 6.72 3.66
CA LEU A 140 -7.37 6.77 3.61
C LEU A 140 -7.94 6.26 2.28
N GLN A 141 -7.17 6.35 1.20
CA GLN A 141 -7.49 5.86 -0.13
C GLN A 141 -6.20 5.69 -0.96
N ASP A 142 -6.21 4.78 -1.94
CA ASP A 142 -5.13 4.71 -2.93
C ASP A 142 -5.14 5.93 -3.87
N THR A 143 -3.95 6.38 -4.22
CA THR A 143 -3.70 7.38 -5.27
C THR A 143 -3.00 6.72 -6.47
N PRO A 144 -3.01 7.34 -7.66
CA PRO A 144 -2.31 6.78 -8.82
C PRO A 144 -0.80 6.58 -8.60
N GLN A 145 -0.19 7.38 -7.73
CA GLN A 145 1.25 7.36 -7.45
C GLN A 145 1.62 6.51 -6.24
N LEU A 146 0.72 6.45 -5.24
CA LEU A 146 0.95 5.79 -3.97
C LEU A 146 -0.31 5.07 -3.50
N GLY A 147 -0.17 3.78 -3.21
CA GLY A 147 -1.22 2.96 -2.62
C GLY A 147 -0.74 2.17 -1.42
N TRP A 148 -1.65 1.34 -0.94
CA TRP A 148 -1.53 0.68 0.35
C TRP A 148 -0.36 -0.30 0.42
N GLU A 149 -0.12 -1.11 -0.61
CA GLU A 149 0.87 -2.18 -0.56
C GLU A 149 2.29 -1.65 -0.32
N GLU A 150 2.74 -0.69 -1.13
CA GLU A 150 4.08 -0.12 -0.99
C GLU A 150 4.24 0.69 0.31
N SER A 151 3.19 1.37 0.75
CA SER A 151 3.20 2.17 1.98
C SER A 151 3.32 1.29 3.21
N VAL A 152 2.52 0.22 3.27
CA VAL A 152 2.55 -0.75 4.36
C VAL A 152 3.84 -1.58 4.30
N ASP A 153 4.33 -1.98 3.13
CA ASP A 153 5.60 -2.72 3.03
C ASP A 153 6.75 -1.89 3.60
N ALA A 154 6.82 -0.60 3.25
CA ALA A 154 7.84 0.30 3.76
C ALA A 154 7.72 0.52 5.28
N ALA A 155 6.51 0.78 5.79
CA ALA A 155 6.27 0.99 7.21
C ALA A 155 6.56 -0.26 8.04
N VAL A 156 6.11 -1.44 7.58
CA VAL A 156 6.37 -2.73 8.25
C VAL A 156 7.86 -3.06 8.22
N THR A 157 8.54 -2.84 7.08
CA THR A 157 9.99 -3.05 6.98
C THR A 157 10.74 -2.15 7.95
N HIS A 158 10.34 -0.89 8.06
CA HIS A 158 10.91 0.05 9.03
C HIS A 158 10.71 -0.44 10.46
N LEU A 159 9.48 -0.79 10.83
CA LEU A 159 9.12 -1.26 12.18
C LEU A 159 9.87 -2.55 12.56
N LEU A 160 9.96 -3.50 11.63
CA LEU A 160 10.73 -4.74 11.80
C LEU A 160 12.21 -4.47 12.08
N ARG A 161 12.76 -3.43 11.47
CA ARG A 161 14.17 -3.06 11.56
C ARG A 161 14.48 -2.28 12.83
N THR A 162 13.64 -1.32 13.20
CA THR A 162 13.92 -0.37 14.30
C THR A 162 13.41 -0.86 15.65
N CYS A 163 12.27 -1.54 15.68
CA CYS A 163 11.61 -1.91 16.94
C CYS A 163 11.70 -3.41 17.24
N LEU A 164 11.81 -4.25 16.20
CA LEU A 164 11.70 -5.70 16.34
C LEU A 164 12.91 -6.47 15.81
N SER A 165 14.05 -5.80 15.54
CA SER A 165 15.26 -6.47 15.09
C SER A 165 15.83 -7.37 16.20
N LYS A 166 16.17 -8.61 15.85
CA LYS A 166 16.85 -9.56 16.78
C LYS A 166 18.35 -9.68 16.51
N SER A 167 18.84 -9.13 15.40
CA SER A 167 20.21 -9.31 14.91
C SER A 167 20.61 -8.16 13.98
N PRO A 168 21.90 -7.75 13.94
CA PRO A 168 22.41 -6.81 12.94
C PRO A 168 22.23 -7.30 11.49
N LYS A 169 22.07 -8.61 11.25
CA LYS A 169 21.68 -9.14 9.92
C LYS A 169 20.22 -8.81 9.56
N ASP A 170 19.32 -8.69 10.53
CA ASP A 170 17.93 -8.23 10.31
C ASP A 170 17.88 -6.72 10.06
N GLN A 171 18.90 -5.97 10.48
CA GLN A 171 19.03 -4.54 10.17
C GLN A 171 19.38 -4.29 8.69
N ALA A 172 19.84 -5.31 7.97
CA ALA A 172 20.15 -5.26 6.54
C ALA A 172 18.91 -5.46 5.65
N LEU A 173 17.68 -5.48 6.20
CA LEU A 173 16.47 -5.38 5.39
C LEU A 173 16.54 -4.08 4.58
N ASN A 174 16.64 -4.21 3.26
CA ASN A 174 16.76 -3.08 2.34
C ASN A 174 15.57 -2.15 2.51
N LEU A 175 15.83 -0.94 3.01
CA LEU A 175 14.88 0.16 2.91
C LEU A 175 14.68 0.45 1.43
N THR A 176 13.48 0.20 0.94
CA THR A 176 13.07 0.71 -0.37
C THR A 176 12.96 2.23 -0.25
N SER A 177 13.97 2.95 -0.75
CA SER A 177 13.99 4.41 -0.81
C SER A 177 12.98 4.97 -1.80
N HIS A 178 12.49 4.14 -2.72
CA HIS A 178 11.47 4.50 -3.70
C HIS A 178 10.21 3.65 -3.46
N LEU A 179 9.08 4.33 -3.24
CA LEU A 179 7.77 3.70 -3.18
C LEU A 179 7.30 3.47 -4.61
N THR A 180 7.28 2.21 -5.04
CA THR A 180 6.76 1.81 -6.35
C THR A 180 5.74 0.70 -6.19
N MET A 181 4.75 0.68 -7.07
CA MET A 181 3.76 -0.40 -7.10
C MET A 181 4.48 -1.76 -7.26
N PRO A 182 4.27 -2.70 -6.33
CA PRO A 182 4.93 -4.00 -6.39
C PRO A 182 4.41 -4.84 -7.57
N LYS A 183 5.21 -5.83 -7.98
CA LYS A 183 4.82 -6.80 -9.03
C LYS A 183 3.98 -7.96 -8.48
N ASP A 184 4.14 -8.23 -7.19
CA ASP A 184 3.38 -9.22 -6.45
C ASP A 184 3.28 -8.81 -4.97
N THR A 185 2.27 -9.32 -4.28
CA THR A 185 2.07 -9.14 -2.84
C THR A 185 2.86 -10.13 -1.96
N SER A 186 3.71 -10.99 -2.53
CA SER A 186 4.38 -12.06 -1.79
C SER A 186 5.35 -11.54 -0.74
N LYS A 187 6.09 -10.47 -1.07
CA LYS A 187 7.03 -9.83 -0.15
C LYS A 187 6.29 -9.22 1.05
N LEU A 188 5.26 -8.43 0.78
CA LEU A 188 4.41 -7.81 1.80
C LEU A 188 3.80 -8.85 2.74
N LYS A 189 3.28 -9.96 2.18
CA LYS A 189 2.74 -11.09 2.96
C LYS A 189 3.77 -11.69 3.92
N LYS A 190 5.02 -11.87 3.46
CA LYS A 190 6.11 -12.36 4.32
C LYS A 190 6.43 -11.38 5.43
N HIS A 191 6.51 -10.08 5.13
CA HIS A 191 6.80 -9.04 6.11
C HIS A 191 5.71 -8.91 7.18
N ILE A 192 4.43 -8.91 6.80
CA ILE A 192 3.30 -8.90 7.75
C ILE A 192 3.30 -10.15 8.62
N THR A 193 3.57 -11.33 8.05
CA THR A 193 3.67 -12.58 8.81
C THR A 193 4.80 -12.50 9.82
N LEU A 194 5.97 -12.02 9.39
CA LEU A 194 7.14 -11.85 10.25
C LEU A 194 6.88 -10.83 11.37
N LEU A 195 6.17 -9.75 11.09
CA LEU A 195 5.73 -8.77 12.09
C LEU A 195 4.89 -9.43 13.18
N CYS A 196 3.86 -10.18 12.77
CA CYS A 196 2.99 -10.91 13.71
C CYS A 196 3.77 -11.95 14.53
N ASP A 197 4.70 -12.69 13.91
CA ASP A 197 5.54 -13.67 14.59
C ASP A 197 6.48 -13.04 15.62
N ARG A 198 7.05 -11.86 15.31
CA ARG A 198 7.96 -11.16 16.23
C ARG A 198 7.20 -10.54 17.40
N ILE A 199 6.04 -9.95 17.13
CA ILE A 199 5.11 -9.46 18.15
C ILE A 199 4.71 -10.62 19.08
N GLY A 200 4.29 -11.77 18.52
CA GLY A 200 3.91 -12.97 19.28
C GLY A 200 5.01 -13.59 20.13
N LYS A 201 6.28 -13.27 19.86
CA LYS A 201 7.45 -13.70 20.64
C LYS A 201 7.85 -12.66 21.71
N GLY A 202 6.97 -11.71 22.03
CA GLY A 202 7.22 -10.66 23.03
C GLY A 202 7.96 -9.43 22.50
N GLY A 203 7.94 -9.19 21.19
CA GLY A 203 8.55 -7.99 20.60
C GLY A 203 7.76 -6.72 20.96
N ARG A 204 8.44 -5.69 21.46
CA ARG A 204 7.81 -4.44 21.90
C ARG A 204 7.80 -3.40 20.78
N LEU A 205 6.65 -2.80 20.50
CA LEU A 205 6.55 -1.68 19.57
C LEU A 205 6.86 -0.38 20.33
N THR A 206 8.02 0.22 20.08
CA THR A 206 8.41 1.52 20.65
C THR A 206 9.13 2.35 19.60
N LEU A 207 8.61 3.53 19.29
CA LEU A 207 9.30 4.52 18.46
C LEU A 207 10.26 5.30 19.36
N SER A 208 11.49 4.82 19.55
CA SER A 208 12.52 5.64 20.19
C SER A 208 12.88 6.79 19.25
N ALA A 209 12.31 7.96 19.49
CA ALA A 209 12.80 9.24 18.97
C ALA A 209 13.87 9.81 19.91
N GLU A 210 14.81 8.99 20.36
CA GLU A 210 16.02 9.46 21.01
C GLU A 210 17.17 8.70 20.35
N GLY A 211 18.02 9.47 19.70
CA GLY A 211 19.29 8.98 19.22
C GLY A 211 20.05 8.31 20.35
N SER A 212 21.02 7.49 19.96
CA SER A 212 22.11 7.05 20.81
C SER A 212 22.74 8.21 21.57
N ALA A 213 22.22 8.55 22.74
CA ALA A 213 22.93 9.30 23.76
C ALA A 213 23.06 8.32 24.92
N GLN A 214 24.21 7.64 24.97
CA GLN A 214 24.70 7.12 26.23
C GLN A 214 24.78 8.30 27.19
N THR A 215 23.81 8.44 28.10
CA THR A 215 23.99 9.29 29.27
C THR A 215 25.08 8.64 30.13
N PRO A 216 26.26 9.26 30.28
CA PRO A 216 27.26 8.75 31.19
C PRO A 216 26.70 8.90 32.61
N ILE A 217 26.66 7.80 33.34
CA ILE A 217 26.38 7.80 34.77
C ILE A 217 27.49 8.63 35.43
N VAL A 218 27.19 9.87 35.81
CA VAL A 218 28.04 10.68 36.67
C VAL A 218 27.87 10.16 38.09
N MET A 219 28.88 9.45 38.60
CA MET A 219 29.01 9.19 40.05
C MET A 219 29.76 10.36 40.70
N PRO A 220 29.25 10.95 41.80
CA PRO A 220 29.99 11.96 42.55
C PRO A 220 30.89 11.31 43.60
N GLY A 221 32.13 11.79 43.66
CA GLY A 221 32.92 11.80 44.89
C GLY A 221 34.05 10.78 44.97
N LYS A 222 35.29 11.27 44.87
CA LYS A 222 36.25 11.24 45.99
C LYS A 222 37.43 12.18 45.65
N SER A 223 37.44 13.31 46.32
CA SER A 223 38.58 14.23 46.42
C SER A 223 39.77 13.51 47.06
N LYS A 224 40.89 13.43 46.35
CA LYS A 224 42.21 13.21 46.95
C LYS A 224 43.12 14.37 46.55
N LEU A 225 43.34 15.26 47.51
CA LEU A 225 44.42 16.23 47.55
C LEU A 225 45.74 15.47 47.64
N TYR A 226 46.61 15.61 46.64
CA TYR A 226 48.06 15.51 46.82
C TYR A 226 48.72 16.50 45.86
N ASN A 227 49.30 17.55 46.43
CA ASN A 227 50.17 18.50 45.75
C ASN A 227 51.52 18.41 46.47
N VAL A 228 52.54 17.83 45.83
CA VAL A 228 53.96 17.90 46.25
C VAL A 228 54.85 17.80 45.01
N GLY A 229 55.76 18.78 44.88
CA GLY A 229 56.88 18.85 43.93
C GLY A 229 56.72 20.05 42.99
N ILE A 230 57.48 21.14 43.08
CA ILE A 230 58.82 21.43 43.65
C ILE A 230 58.76 22.81 44.32
#